data_AF-A0A2M7QCG7-F1
#
_entry.id   AF-A0A2M7QCG7-F1
#
_cell.length_a   1.000
_cell.length_b   1.000
_cell.length_c   1.000
_cell.angle_alpha   90.00
_cell.angle_beta   90.00
_cell.angle_gamma   90.00
#
_symmetry.space_group_name_H-M   'P 1'
#
loop_
_entity.id
_entity.type
_entity.pdbx_description
1 polymer ?
#
loop_
_entity_poly.entity_id
_entity_poly.type
_entity_poly.pdbx_seq_one_letter_code
_entity_poly.pdbx_strand_id
1 'polypeptide(L)'
;MKCIMDQTATVANSVNMLRDRIYEDILTVMLQGLQDNKVDAPQARLIAKYALAHLGKASSTEDVMHFLDELPAKWELYKNMCVKFKYEEKAKEDVEKVKAIQNKLHAFIQ
;
A
#
# COMPACT_ATOMS: atom_id res chain seq x y z
N MET A 1 9.85 -19.81 24.32
CA MET A 1 9.30 -18.43 24.22
C MET A 1 10.02 -17.53 23.20
N LYS A 2 10.74 -18.08 22.19
CA LYS A 2 11.49 -17.25 21.21
C LYS A 2 10.73 -16.95 19.89
N CYS A 3 9.63 -17.65 19.60
CA CYS A 3 8.93 -17.53 18.31
C CYS A 3 8.00 -16.30 18.17
N ILE A 4 7.57 -15.68 19.26
CA ILE A 4 6.57 -14.58 19.19
C ILE A 4 7.26 -13.24 18.87
N MET A 5 8.46 -12.99 19.40
CA MET A 5 9.22 -11.74 19.15
C MET A 5 9.72 -11.63 17.70
N ASP A 6 10.06 -12.75 17.05
CA ASP A 6 10.51 -12.77 15.65
C ASP A 6 9.39 -12.42 14.67
N GLN A 7 8.16 -12.88 14.93
CA GLN A 7 7.01 -12.59 14.07
C GLN A 7 6.59 -11.13 14.13
N THR A 8 6.61 -10.52 15.32
CA THR A 8 6.29 -9.08 15.49
C THR A 8 7.30 -8.17 14.80
N ALA A 9 8.60 -8.51 14.83
CA ALA A 9 9.63 -7.75 14.11
C ALA A 9 9.50 -7.92 12.58
N THR A 10 9.13 -9.12 12.13
CA THR A 10 8.94 -9.43 10.70
C THR A 10 7.73 -8.70 10.11
N VAL A 11 6.61 -8.62 10.86
CA VAL A 11 5.40 -7.89 10.43
C VAL A 11 5.60 -6.36 10.51
N ALA A 12 6.28 -5.85 11.55
CA ALA A 12 6.60 -4.43 11.61
C ALA A 12 7.50 -4.01 10.43
N ASN A 13 8.45 -4.85 10.02
CA ASN A 13 9.31 -4.60 8.87
C ASN A 13 8.53 -4.59 7.54
N SER A 14 7.54 -5.46 7.36
CA SER A 14 6.72 -5.47 6.13
C SER A 14 5.81 -4.26 6.01
N VAL A 15 5.20 -3.81 7.12
CA VAL A 15 4.38 -2.59 7.15
C VAL A 15 5.24 -1.33 6.88
N ASN A 16 6.44 -1.27 7.45
CA ASN A 16 7.37 -0.16 7.18
C ASN A 16 7.79 -0.10 5.70
N MET A 17 8.18 -1.23 5.10
CA MET A 17 8.52 -1.29 3.68
C MET A 17 7.34 -0.87 2.79
N LEU A 18 6.12 -1.28 3.15
CA LEU A 18 4.92 -0.90 2.42
C LEU A 18 4.65 0.61 2.51
N ARG A 19 4.80 1.18 3.70
CA ARG A 19 4.66 2.62 3.92
C ARG A 19 5.65 3.41 3.08
N ASP A 20 6.92 3.01 3.08
CA ASP A 20 7.98 3.72 2.35
C ASP A 20 7.70 3.69 0.85
N ARG A 21 7.26 2.54 0.32
CA ARG A 21 6.82 2.42 -1.08
C ARG A 21 5.68 3.39 -1.41
N ILE A 22 4.67 3.49 -0.54
CA ILE A 22 3.52 4.37 -0.78
C ILE A 22 3.92 5.84 -0.69
N TYR A 23 4.84 6.21 0.19
CA TYR A 23 5.37 7.58 0.22
C TYR A 23 6.05 7.95 -1.10
N GLU A 24 6.86 7.05 -1.66
CA GLU A 24 7.51 7.26 -2.96
C GLU A 24 6.50 7.38 -4.11
N ASP A 25 5.47 6.53 -4.13
CA ASP A 25 4.40 6.60 -5.13
C ASP A 25 3.59 7.91 -5.00
N ILE A 26 3.28 8.35 -3.77
CA ILE A 26 2.61 9.64 -3.52
C ILE A 26 3.46 10.80 -4.02
N LEU A 27 4.76 10.79 -3.71
CA LEU A 27 5.71 11.81 -4.13
C LEU A 27 5.81 11.87 -5.66
N THR A 28 5.92 10.71 -6.31
CA THR A 28 5.97 10.61 -7.77
C THR A 28 4.73 11.22 -8.42
N VAL A 29 3.54 10.85 -7.93
CA VAL A 29 2.26 11.38 -8.45
C VAL A 29 2.13 12.87 -8.17
N MET A 30 2.60 13.35 -7.00
CA MET A 30 2.58 14.76 -6.64
C MET A 30 3.51 15.61 -7.52
N LEU A 31 4.74 15.13 -7.77
CA LEU A 31 5.71 15.80 -8.62
C LEU A 31 5.20 15.88 -10.06
N GLN A 32 4.63 14.80 -10.58
CA GLN A 32 3.97 14.81 -11.89
C GLN A 32 2.79 15.78 -11.90
N GLY A 33 1.98 15.81 -10.83
CA GLY A 33 0.87 16.75 -10.69
C GLY A 33 1.31 18.22 -10.70
N LEU A 34 2.43 18.54 -10.06
CA LEU A 34 3.04 19.87 -10.10
C LEU A 34 3.56 20.22 -11.51
N GLN A 35 4.24 19.29 -12.18
CA GLN A 35 4.72 19.48 -13.56
C GLN A 35 3.58 19.71 -14.55
N ASP A 36 2.49 18.95 -14.39
CA ASP A 36 1.30 19.02 -15.24
C ASP A 36 0.36 20.20 -14.88
N ASN A 37 0.70 21.02 -13.87
CA ASN A 37 -0.17 22.06 -13.31
C ASN A 37 -1.54 21.55 -12.82
N LYS A 38 -1.62 20.27 -12.42
CA LYS A 38 -2.82 19.65 -11.83
C LYS A 38 -2.93 19.87 -10.32
N VAL A 39 -1.80 20.19 -9.68
CA VAL A 39 -1.67 20.48 -8.25
C VAL A 39 -0.74 21.68 -8.12
N ASP A 40 -1.02 22.58 -7.19
CA ASP A 40 -0.15 23.71 -6.87
C ASP A 40 0.72 23.45 -5.63
N ALA A 41 1.71 24.31 -5.36
CA ALA A 41 2.60 24.14 -4.22
C ALA A 41 1.87 24.14 -2.85
N PRO A 42 0.85 24.97 -2.61
CA PRO A 42 0.01 24.86 -1.41
C PRO A 42 -0.69 23.51 -1.25
N GLN A 43 -1.31 23.00 -2.31
CA GLN A 43 -2.03 21.73 -2.30
C GLN A 43 -1.07 20.54 -2.16
N ALA A 44 0.10 20.59 -2.80
CA ALA A 44 1.17 19.62 -2.60
C ALA A 44 1.62 19.54 -1.12
N ARG A 45 1.78 20.70 -0.45
CA ARG A 45 2.08 20.73 1.00
C ARG A 45 0.96 20.13 1.83
N LEU A 46 -0.30 20.37 1.46
CA LEU A 46 -1.47 19.80 2.15
C LEU A 46 -1.47 18.27 2.03
N ILE A 47 -1.23 17.74 0.83
CA ILE A 47 -1.17 16.30 0.58
C ILE A 47 -0.01 15.67 1.38
N ALA A 48 1.18 16.28 1.34
CA ALA A 48 2.33 15.77 2.08
C ALA A 48 2.07 15.73 3.60
N LYS A 49 1.47 16.78 4.15
CA LYS A 49 1.06 16.81 5.57
C LYS A 49 0.03 15.72 5.88
N TYR A 50 -0.94 15.53 5.00
CA TYR A 50 -1.97 14.49 5.16
C TYR A 50 -1.35 13.09 5.18
N ALA A 51 -0.50 12.78 4.19
CA ALA A 51 0.18 11.51 4.09
C ALA A 51 1.03 11.22 5.33
N LEU A 52 1.86 12.17 5.76
CA LEU A 52 2.70 12.01 6.96
C LEU A 52 1.86 11.80 8.23
N ALA A 53 0.71 12.47 8.36
CA ALA A 53 -0.14 12.37 9.54
C ALA A 53 -0.92 11.06 9.64
N HIS A 54 -1.34 10.49 8.51
CA HIS A 54 -2.20 9.29 8.47
C HIS A 54 -1.38 8.04 8.20
N LEU A 55 -0.53 8.05 7.16
CA LEU A 55 0.33 6.92 6.83
C LEU A 55 1.46 6.74 7.86
N GLY A 56 1.92 7.83 8.50
CA GLY A 56 2.91 7.75 9.58
C GLY A 56 2.40 7.03 10.83
N LYS A 57 1.07 6.91 11.01
CA LYS A 57 0.42 6.21 12.12
C LYS A 57 -0.09 4.82 11.76
N ALA A 58 0.03 4.42 10.50
CA ALA A 58 -0.41 3.12 10.04
C ALA A 58 0.43 2.03 10.72
N SER A 59 -0.25 1.13 11.43
CA SER A 59 0.35 0.04 12.21
C SER A 59 0.17 -1.33 11.56
N SER A 60 -0.76 -1.40 10.61
CA SER A 60 -1.13 -2.62 9.88
C SER A 60 -1.24 -2.35 8.38
N THR A 61 -1.23 -3.41 7.59
CA THR A 61 -1.55 -3.34 6.15
C THR A 61 -2.96 -2.79 5.92
N GLU A 62 -3.92 -3.09 6.79
CA GLU A 62 -5.30 -2.59 6.70
C GLU A 62 -5.35 -1.07 6.86
N ASP A 63 -4.60 -0.50 7.81
CA ASP A 63 -4.52 0.96 7.99
C ASP A 63 -3.97 1.64 6.73
N VAL A 64 -2.96 1.03 6.12
CA VAL A 64 -2.36 1.51 4.88
C VAL A 64 -3.36 1.44 3.72
N MET A 65 -4.11 0.35 3.61
CA MET A 65 -5.14 0.18 2.58
C MET A 65 -6.28 1.18 2.74
N HIS A 66 -6.73 1.41 3.97
CA HIS A 66 -7.74 2.41 4.26
C HIS A 66 -7.29 3.80 3.84
N PHE A 67 -6.03 4.17 4.14
CA PHE A 67 -5.45 5.41 3.67
C PHE A 67 -5.46 5.52 2.13
N LEU A 68 -5.11 4.45 1.41
CA LEU A 68 -5.14 4.43 -0.05
C LEU A 68 -6.55 4.56 -0.63
N ASP A 69 -7.58 4.09 0.08
CA ASP A 69 -8.98 4.24 -0.33
C ASP A 69 -9.50 5.68 -0.15
N GLU A 70 -9.07 6.37 0.90
CA GLU A 70 -9.46 7.75 1.17
C GLU A 70 -8.75 8.78 0.28
N LEU A 71 -7.51 8.49 -0.10
CA LEU A 71 -6.65 9.41 -0.85
C LEU A 71 -7.29 9.93 -2.17
N PRO A 72 -7.86 9.08 -3.04
CA PRO A 72 -8.49 9.53 -4.28
C PRO A 72 -9.83 10.26 -4.07
N ALA A 73 -10.49 10.06 -2.92
CA ALA A 73 -11.70 10.82 -2.58
C ALA A 73 -11.38 12.29 -2.24
N LYS A 74 -10.17 12.55 -1.72
CA LYS A 74 -9.68 13.91 -1.44
C LYS A 74 -8.96 14.54 -2.63
N TRP A 75 -8.22 13.74 -3.39
CA TRP A 75 -7.39 14.20 -4.50
C TRP A 75 -7.42 13.20 -5.66
N GLU A 76 -8.18 13.54 -6.71
CA GLU A 76 -8.43 12.63 -7.83
C GLU A 76 -7.16 12.18 -8.57
N LEU A 77 -6.07 12.95 -8.53
CA LEU A 77 -4.82 12.57 -9.20
C LEU A 77 -4.23 11.23 -8.71
N TYR A 78 -4.58 10.78 -7.51
CA TYR A 78 -4.10 9.51 -6.96
C TYR A 78 -4.95 8.30 -7.39
N LYS A 79 -6.06 8.50 -8.10
CA LYS A 79 -6.97 7.42 -8.51
C LYS A 79 -6.25 6.29 -9.24
N ASN A 80 -5.38 6.62 -10.19
CA ASN A 80 -4.64 5.62 -10.98
C ASN A 80 -3.64 4.84 -10.13
N MET A 81 -2.96 5.51 -9.19
CA MET A 81 -2.07 4.87 -8.23
C MET A 81 -2.84 3.85 -7.38
N CYS A 82 -3.98 4.23 -6.82
CA CYS A 82 -4.79 3.36 -5.99
C CYS A 82 -5.34 2.15 -6.76
N VAL A 83 -5.77 2.35 -8.02
CA VAL A 83 -6.21 1.23 -8.89
C VAL A 83 -5.07 0.25 -9.16
N LYS A 84 -3.86 0.75 -9.46
CA LYS A 84 -2.68 -0.10 -9.67
C LYS A 84 -2.37 -0.93 -8.42
N PHE A 85 -2.41 -0.30 -7.24
CA PHE A 85 -2.15 -0.98 -5.98
C PHE A 85 -3.17 -2.10 -5.69
N LYS A 86 -4.47 -1.83 -5.88
CA LYS A 86 -5.53 -2.85 -5.73
C LYS A 86 -5.35 -4.03 -6.68
N TYR A 87 -4.92 -3.76 -7.91
CA TYR A 87 -4.65 -4.81 -8.88
C TYR A 87 -3.47 -5.70 -8.46
N GLU A 88 -2.38 -5.10 -7.97
CA GLU A 88 -1.22 -5.84 -7.48
C GLU A 88 -1.56 -6.73 -6.28
N GLU A 89 -2.36 -6.23 -5.33
CA GLU A 89 -2.79 -7.00 -4.17
C GLU A 89 -3.69 -8.17 -4.57
N LYS A 90 -4.65 -7.93 -5.47
CA LYS A 90 -5.48 -9.00 -6.03
C LYS A 90 -4.64 -10.06 -6.75
N ALA A 91 -3.61 -9.65 -7.49
CA ALA A 91 -2.71 -10.59 -8.17
C ALA A 91 -1.93 -11.46 -7.17
N LYS A 92 -1.51 -10.91 -6.02
CA LYS A 92 -0.90 -11.72 -4.94
C LYS A 92 -1.88 -12.73 -4.36
N GLU A 93 -3.10 -12.31 -4.05
CA GLU A 93 -4.14 -13.22 -3.56
C GLU A 93 -4.41 -14.36 -4.54
N ASP A 94 -4.48 -14.06 -5.84
CA ASP A 94 -4.74 -15.06 -6.87
C ASP A 94 -3.59 -16.07 -6.96
N VAL A 95 -2.33 -15.62 -6.83
CA VAL A 95 -1.16 -16.51 -6.75
C VAL A 95 -1.22 -17.41 -5.52
N GLU A 96 -1.61 -16.89 -4.36
CA GLU A 96 -1.76 -17.67 -3.14
C GLU A 96 -2.88 -18.72 -3.25
N LYS A 97 -4.02 -18.35 -3.85
CA LYS A 97 -5.13 -19.28 -4.12
C LYS A 97 -4.68 -20.40 -5.06
N VAL A 98 -3.92 -20.09 -6.12
CA VAL A 98 -3.37 -21.10 -7.04
C VAL A 98 -2.42 -22.04 -6.32
N LYS A 99 -1.50 -21.53 -5.49
CA LYS A 99 -0.61 -22.37 -4.67
C LYS A 99 -1.39 -23.26 -3.71
N ALA A 100 -2.43 -22.72 -3.06
CA ALA A 100 -3.28 -23.51 -2.16
C ALA A 100 -4.00 -24.65 -2.90
N ILE A 101 -4.48 -24.41 -4.12
CA ILE A 101 -5.09 -25.42 -4.99
C ILE A 101 -4.05 -26.47 -5.40
N GLN A 102 -2.85 -26.06 -5.83
CA GLN A 102 -1.76 -26.98 -6.19
C GLN A 102 -1.39 -27.90 -5.02
N ASN A 103 -1.28 -27.35 -3.81
CA ASN A 103 -0.98 -28.13 -2.61
C ASN A 103 -2.09 -29.15 -2.29
N LYS A 104 -3.37 -28.76 -2.43
CA LYS A 104 -4.51 -29.67 -2.23
C LYS A 104 -4.53 -30.81 -3.26
N LEU A 105 -4.26 -30.50 -4.53
CA LEU A 105 -4.14 -31.50 -5.59
C LEU A 105 -2.99 -32.48 -5.32
N HIS A 106 -1.82 -31.96 -4.92
CA HIS A 106 -0.67 -32.80 -4.60
C HIS A 106 -0.98 -33.75 -3.42
N ALA A 107 -1.61 -33.24 -2.37
CA ALA A 107 -2.02 -34.04 -1.20
C ALA A 107 -3.13 -35.07 -1.50
N PHE A 108 -3.91 -34.90 -2.58
CA PHE A 108 -4.94 -35.86 -2.98
C PHE A 108 -4.38 -37.02 -3.83
N ILE A 109 -3.26 -36.80 -4.52
CA ILE A 109 -2.64 -37.78 -5.42
C ILE A 109 -1.61 -38.67 -4.69
N GLN A 110 -1.15 -38.26 -3.50
CA GLN A 110 -0.34 -39.07 -2.58
C GLN A 110 -1.20 -39.93 -1.67
#